data_AF-A0A1Z9IPA1-F1
#
_entry.id   AF-A0A1Z9IPA1-F1
#
_cell.length_a   1.000
_cell.length_b   1.000
_cell.length_c   1.000
_cell.angle_alpha   90.00
_cell.angle_beta   90.00
_cell.angle_gamma   90.00
#
_symmetry.space_group_name_H-M   'P 1'
#
loop_
_entity.id
_entity.type
_entity.pdbx_description
1 polymer ?
#
loop_
_entity_poly.entity_id
_entity_poly.type
_entity_poly.pdbx_seq_one_letter_code
_entity_poly.pdbx_strand_id
1 'polypeptide(L)'
;MSNFQEELRNEGYENIVVIGVGQSVANNFNSSFCANSDLPLVVDVYPDYIIREAFSGGHKDLVIIDSNQNEIGRINVGAGLIPSTENYIRNVIAENYPEESMLGDINLDEIVNIQDIILLINMILSQESSDSGDLNFDNNVDILDVVLLVNMILQS
;
A
#
# COMPACT_ATOMS: atom_id res chain seq x y z
N MET A 1 -10.65 6.75 16.57
CA MET A 1 -9.27 7.14 16.94
C MET A 1 -8.40 6.34 16.00
N SER A 2 -8.02 6.95 14.89
CA SER A 2 -7.49 6.20 13.75
C SER A 2 -5.97 6.12 13.91
N ASN A 3 -5.45 4.92 14.16
CA ASN A 3 -4.04 4.57 14.05
C ASN A 3 -3.72 4.09 12.63
N PHE A 4 -4.44 4.58 11.63
CA PHE A 4 -4.39 4.09 10.25
C PHE A 4 -2.98 4.09 9.64
N GLN A 5 -2.10 5.02 10.01
CA GLN A 5 -0.69 4.95 9.59
C GLN A 5 0.04 3.73 10.15
N GLU A 6 -0.24 3.35 11.40
CA GLU A 6 0.30 2.13 12.02
C GLU A 6 -0.31 0.88 11.39
N GLU A 7 -1.61 0.89 11.05
CA GLU A 7 -2.26 -0.19 10.32
C GLU A 7 -1.59 -0.43 8.96
N LEU A 8 -1.41 0.63 8.15
CA LEU A 8 -0.72 0.55 6.87
C LEU A 8 0.70 -0.02 7.02
N ARG A 9 1.44 0.38 8.06
CA ARG A 9 2.78 -0.17 8.32
C ARG A 9 2.75 -1.64 8.68
N ASN A 10 1.77 -2.07 9.48
CA ASN A 10 1.57 -3.49 9.81
C ASN A 10 1.13 -4.32 8.61
N GLU A 11 0.55 -3.68 7.59
CA GLU A 11 0.21 -4.28 6.29
C GLU A 11 1.40 -4.32 5.32
N GLY A 12 2.60 -3.85 5.71
CA GLY A 12 3.81 -3.86 4.86
C GLY A 12 4.10 -2.54 4.14
N TYR A 13 3.24 -1.53 4.26
CA TYR A 13 3.49 -0.22 3.66
C TYR A 13 4.47 0.63 4.50
N GLU A 14 5.75 0.30 4.43
CA GLU A 14 6.78 0.93 5.27
C GLU A 14 7.14 2.36 4.83
N ASN A 15 7.03 2.65 3.53
CA ASN A 15 7.43 3.91 2.92
C ASN A 15 6.30 4.96 2.85
N ILE A 16 5.41 4.98 3.84
CA ILE A 16 4.30 5.95 3.91
C ILE A 16 4.54 6.99 5.01
N VAL A 17 4.48 8.26 4.60
CA VAL A 17 4.49 9.42 5.50
C VAL A 17 3.17 10.16 5.36
N VAL A 18 2.42 10.26 6.45
CA VAL A 18 1.22 11.07 6.54
C VAL A 18 1.56 12.33 7.35
N ILE A 19 1.17 13.50 6.84
CA ILE A 19 1.45 14.79 7.48
C ILE A 19 0.13 15.52 7.73
N GLY A 20 -0.14 15.88 8.97
CA GLY A 20 -1.29 16.71 9.31
C GLY A 20 -0.98 18.19 9.08
N VAL A 21 -1.68 18.84 8.15
CA VAL A 21 -1.51 20.27 7.86
C VAL A 21 -2.69 21.07 8.42
N GLY A 22 -2.43 21.97 9.37
CA GLY A 22 -3.45 22.79 10.03
C GLY A 22 -3.25 24.29 9.81
N GLN A 23 -4.34 25.06 9.78
CA GLN A 23 -4.27 26.52 9.70
C GLN A 23 -3.82 27.11 11.05
N SER A 24 -2.85 28.03 11.02
CA SER A 24 -2.47 29.11 11.97
C SER A 24 -2.50 28.90 13.51
N VAL A 25 -3.32 28.02 14.08
CA VAL A 25 -3.34 27.62 15.48
C VAL A 25 -3.84 26.17 15.58
N ALA A 26 -3.02 25.27 16.16
CA ALA A 26 -3.36 23.85 16.38
C ALA A 26 -4.39 23.63 17.50
N ASN A 27 -5.33 24.54 17.71
CA ASN A 27 -6.37 24.38 18.72
C ASN A 27 -7.33 23.27 18.27
N ASN A 28 -7.38 22.18 19.05
CA ASN A 28 -8.23 20.99 18.84
C ASN A 28 -7.88 20.11 17.63
N PHE A 29 -6.68 20.20 17.06
CA PHE A 29 -6.27 19.33 15.94
C PHE A 29 -6.14 17.84 16.36
N ASN A 30 -5.71 17.61 17.61
CA ASN A 30 -5.42 16.27 18.16
C ASN A 30 -6.66 15.43 18.52
N SER A 31 -7.88 15.93 18.30
CA SER A 31 -9.12 15.17 18.59
C SER A 31 -9.81 14.62 17.33
N SER A 32 -9.21 14.79 16.14
CA SER A 32 -9.78 14.35 14.86
C SER A 32 -8.84 13.42 14.07
N PHE A 33 -8.45 13.78 12.84
CA PHE A 33 -7.65 12.94 11.93
C PHE A 33 -6.33 12.45 12.56
N CYS A 34 -5.69 13.28 13.39
CA CYS A 34 -4.43 12.93 14.07
C CYS A 34 -4.64 12.42 15.51
N ALA A 35 -5.88 12.05 15.89
CA ALA A 35 -6.15 11.60 17.25
C ALA A 35 -5.48 10.25 17.53
N ASN A 36 -4.64 10.21 18.57
CA ASN A 36 -3.85 9.06 18.98
C ASN A 36 -2.86 8.57 17.90
N SER A 37 -2.27 9.49 17.14
CA SER A 37 -1.28 9.15 16.13
C SER A 37 -0.01 9.99 16.32
N ASP A 38 1.16 9.39 16.07
CA ASP A 38 2.46 10.05 16.13
C ASP A 38 2.79 10.83 14.84
N LEU A 39 1.76 11.36 14.19
CA LEU A 39 1.89 12.03 12.91
C LEU A 39 2.69 13.33 13.05
N PRO A 40 3.65 13.60 12.16
CA PRO A 40 4.22 14.93 12.04
C PRO A 40 3.11 15.94 11.71
N LEU A 41 3.04 17.00 12.51
CA LEU A 41 2.09 18.10 12.33
C LEU A 41 2.81 19.34 11.83
N VAL A 42 2.25 19.98 10.81
CA VAL A 42 2.74 21.23 10.25
C VAL A 42 1.64 22.28 10.32
N VAL A 43 1.98 23.45 10.83
CA VAL A 43 1.08 24.61 10.84
C VAL A 43 1.37 25.45 9.62
N ASP A 44 0.37 25.61 8.77
CA ASP A 44 0.42 26.49 7.62
C ASP A 44 0.02 27.91 8.06
N VAL A 45 0.93 28.85 7.90
CA VAL A 45 0.91 30.13 8.62
C VAL A 45 0.21 31.21 7.77
N TYR A 46 -0.75 31.91 8.37
CA TYR A 46 -1.38 33.10 7.79
C TYR A 46 -0.37 34.24 7.58
N PRO A 47 -0.47 35.05 6.50
CA PRO A 47 -1.56 35.08 5.50
C PRO A 47 -1.39 34.16 4.30
N ASP A 48 -0.20 33.63 4.08
CA ASP A 48 0.19 33.11 2.77
C ASP A 48 -0.26 31.65 2.54
N TYR A 49 -0.41 30.85 3.59
CA TYR A 49 -0.87 29.45 3.49
C TYR A 49 -0.17 28.64 2.38
N ILE A 50 1.16 28.73 2.33
CA ILE A 50 1.99 28.24 1.23
C ILE A 50 1.80 26.75 0.94
N ILE A 51 1.57 25.93 1.98
CA ILE A 51 1.41 24.48 1.81
C ILE A 51 0.05 24.19 1.19
N ARG A 52 -0.99 24.81 1.71
CA ARG A 52 -2.35 24.68 1.19
C ARG A 52 -2.43 25.17 -0.26
N GLU A 53 -1.80 26.28 -0.60
CA GLU A 53 -1.74 26.79 -1.97
C GLU A 53 -1.01 25.80 -2.89
N ALA A 54 0.14 25.25 -2.47
CA ALA A 54 0.92 24.31 -3.27
C ALA A 54 0.14 23.05 -3.65
N PHE A 55 -0.71 22.53 -2.75
CA PHE A 55 -1.50 21.31 -2.98
C PHE A 55 -2.97 21.59 -3.35
N SER A 56 -3.35 22.85 -3.60
CA SER A 56 -4.76 23.23 -3.78
C SER A 56 -5.67 22.65 -2.69
N GLY A 57 -5.23 22.69 -1.44
CA GLY A 57 -5.83 21.97 -0.32
C GLY A 57 -7.17 22.56 0.14
N GLY A 58 -8.22 21.73 0.16
CA GLY A 58 -9.52 22.06 0.72
C GLY A 58 -9.62 21.79 2.23
N HIS A 59 -10.76 22.13 2.82
CA HIS A 59 -11.03 21.81 4.22
C HIS A 59 -11.27 20.31 4.38
N LYS A 60 -10.39 19.66 5.16
CA LYS A 60 -10.37 18.19 5.35
C LYS A 60 -10.14 17.42 4.06
N ASP A 61 -9.32 17.94 3.16
CA ASP A 61 -8.84 17.16 2.03
C ASP A 61 -7.60 16.35 2.42
N LEU A 62 -7.55 15.11 1.95
CA LEU A 62 -6.36 14.28 1.94
C LEU A 62 -5.87 14.24 0.50
N VAL A 63 -4.60 14.60 0.30
CA VAL A 63 -3.90 14.58 -0.99
C VAL A 63 -2.82 13.52 -0.89
N ILE A 64 -2.81 12.57 -1.83
CA ILE A 64 -1.84 11.48 -1.91
C ILE A 64 -0.89 11.83 -3.05
N ILE A 65 0.40 11.89 -2.73
CA ILE A 65 1.46 12.19 -3.69
C ILE A 65 2.44 11.02 -3.79
N ASP A 66 2.98 10.81 -4.98
CA ASP A 66 4.07 9.87 -5.21
C ASP A 66 5.44 10.46 -4.82
N SER A 67 6.49 9.65 -4.92
CA SER A 67 7.88 10.06 -4.65
C SER A 67 8.42 11.14 -5.61
N ASN A 68 7.75 11.34 -6.76
CA ASN A 68 8.06 12.35 -7.75
C ASN A 68 7.23 13.64 -7.58
N GLN A 69 6.44 13.75 -6.50
CA GLN A 69 5.54 14.86 -6.18
C GLN A 69 4.32 14.99 -7.12
N ASN A 70 3.98 13.93 -7.86
CA ASN A 70 2.73 13.89 -8.61
C ASN A 70 1.57 13.51 -7.69
N GLU A 71 0.42 14.16 -7.84
CA GLU A 71 -0.81 13.75 -7.15
C GLU A 71 -1.35 12.46 -7.79
N ILE A 72 -1.44 11.40 -6.99
CA ILE A 72 -1.96 10.08 -7.38
C ILE A 72 -3.36 9.80 -6.81
N GLY A 73 -3.83 10.62 -5.86
CA GLY A 73 -5.16 10.49 -5.30
C GLY A 73 -5.57 11.67 -4.44
N ARG A 74 -6.88 11.86 -4.31
CA ARG A 74 -7.47 12.91 -3.47
C ARG A 74 -8.85 12.50 -2.99
N ILE A 75 -9.10 12.71 -1.71
CA ILE A 75 -10.41 12.46 -1.10
C ILE A 75 -10.71 13.50 -0.02
N ASN A 76 -11.97 13.94 0.05
CA ASN A 76 -12.42 14.73 1.19
C ASN A 76 -12.77 13.82 2.37
N VAL A 77 -12.09 13.99 3.50
CA VAL A 77 -12.28 13.22 4.73
C VAL A 77 -13.18 13.94 5.74
N GLY A 78 -14.21 14.62 5.23
CA GLY A 78 -15.18 15.41 6.02
C GLY A 78 -15.79 14.66 7.20
N ALA A 79 -16.10 13.37 6.98
CA ALA A 79 -16.66 12.43 7.95
C ALA A 79 -15.61 11.74 8.84
N GLY A 80 -14.32 12.04 8.64
CA GLY A 80 -13.19 11.34 9.26
C GLY A 80 -12.69 10.16 8.42
N LEU A 81 -11.67 9.47 8.94
CA LEU A 81 -11.24 8.18 8.42
C LEU A 81 -12.25 7.11 8.82
N ILE A 82 -13.12 6.78 7.88
CA ILE A 82 -14.09 5.68 7.95
C ILE A 82 -13.67 4.60 6.97
N PRO A 83 -14.18 3.35 7.07
CA PRO A 83 -13.72 2.24 6.25
C PRO A 83 -13.72 2.51 4.73
N SER A 84 -14.68 3.28 4.23
CA SER A 84 -14.71 3.64 2.79
C SER A 84 -13.55 4.56 2.38
N THR A 85 -13.14 5.46 3.27
CA THR A 85 -12.01 6.39 3.03
C THR A 85 -10.69 5.65 3.16
N GLU A 86 -10.57 4.77 4.15
CA GLU A 86 -9.40 3.94 4.35
C GLU A 86 -9.18 2.97 3.17
N ASN A 87 -10.24 2.33 2.68
CA ASN A 87 -10.19 1.49 1.48
C ASN A 87 -9.81 2.29 0.23
N TYR A 88 -10.32 3.52 0.08
CA TYR A 88 -9.89 4.39 -1.02
C TYR A 88 -8.37 4.63 -0.99
N ILE A 89 -7.82 4.94 0.18
CA ILE A 89 -6.38 5.19 0.33
C ILE A 89 -5.58 3.92 0.00
N ARG A 90 -5.98 2.76 0.51
CA ARG A 90 -5.35 1.46 0.20
C ARG A 90 -5.37 1.16 -1.30
N ASN A 91 -6.51 1.37 -1.96
CA ASN A 91 -6.63 1.13 -3.40
C ASN A 91 -5.70 2.06 -4.20
N VAL A 92 -5.64 3.35 -3.86
CA VAL A 92 -4.71 4.29 -4.51
C VAL A 92 -3.27 3.82 -4.36
N ILE A 93 -2.88 3.33 -3.18
CA ILE A 93 -1.53 2.80 -2.96
C ILE A 93 -1.31 1.56 -3.83
N ALA A 94 -2.18 0.55 -3.76
CA ALA A 94 -2.03 -0.70 -4.50
C ALA A 94 -2.03 -0.52 -6.03
N GLU A 95 -2.80 0.44 -6.55
CA GLU A 95 -2.85 0.73 -7.99
C GLU A 95 -1.58 1.44 -8.50
N ASN A 96 -0.92 2.23 -7.66
CA ASN A 96 0.29 2.99 -8.03
C ASN A 96 1.60 2.28 -7.63
N TYR A 97 1.52 1.39 -6.65
CA TYR A 97 2.61 0.58 -6.13
C TYR A 97 2.11 -0.86 -6.01
N PRO A 98 1.87 -1.54 -7.15
CA PRO A 98 1.54 -2.95 -7.10
C PRO A 98 2.67 -3.67 -6.36
N GLU A 99 2.34 -4.57 -5.45
CA GLU A 99 3.33 -5.50 -4.93
C GLU A 99 3.96 -6.19 -6.14
N GLU A 100 5.26 -5.99 -6.34
CA GLU A 100 5.98 -6.76 -7.35
C GLU A 100 6.01 -8.20 -6.83
N SER A 101 5.03 -9.01 -7.24
CA SER A 101 5.14 -10.45 -7.05
C SER A 101 6.37 -10.91 -7.81
N MET A 102 7.43 -11.28 -7.10
CA MET A 102 8.59 -11.89 -7.73
C MET A 102 8.12 -13.18 -8.41
N LEU A 103 8.34 -13.31 -9.71
CA LEU A 103 7.90 -14.50 -10.44
C LEU A 103 8.55 -15.74 -9.80
N GLY A 104 7.72 -16.68 -9.35
CA GLY A 104 8.15 -17.88 -8.64
C GLY A 104 8.12 -17.78 -7.11
N ASP A 105 7.84 -16.61 -6.53
CA ASP A 105 7.61 -16.43 -5.09
C ASP A 105 6.12 -16.66 -4.79
N ILE A 106 5.81 -17.87 -4.33
CA ILE A 106 4.43 -18.33 -4.15
C ILE A 106 3.94 -18.05 -2.72
N ASN A 107 4.84 -17.97 -1.73
CA ASN A 107 4.49 -17.61 -0.36
C ASN A 107 4.61 -16.12 -0.04
N LEU A 108 5.07 -15.30 -1.00
CA LEU A 108 5.26 -13.86 -0.86
C LEU A 108 6.25 -13.52 0.26
N ASP A 109 7.30 -14.33 0.43
CA ASP A 109 8.37 -14.09 1.41
C ASP A 109 9.60 -13.36 0.83
N GLU A 110 9.50 -12.91 -0.43
CA GLU A 110 10.54 -12.25 -1.21
C GLU A 110 11.75 -13.14 -1.53
N ILE A 111 11.65 -14.46 -1.32
CA ILE A 111 12.74 -15.43 -1.54
C ILE A 111 12.26 -16.64 -2.33
N VAL A 112 12.57 -16.69 -3.62
CA VAL A 112 12.31 -17.89 -4.45
C VAL A 112 13.21 -19.05 -4.05
N ASN A 113 12.65 -20.08 -3.41
CA ASN A 113 13.39 -21.23 -2.91
C ASN A 113 12.56 -22.54 -2.91
N ILE A 114 13.06 -23.56 -2.21
CA ILE A 114 12.41 -24.88 -2.16
C ILE A 114 11.02 -24.86 -1.49
N GLN A 115 10.73 -23.85 -0.67
CA GLN A 115 9.41 -23.68 -0.05
C GLN A 115 8.33 -23.37 -1.09
N ASP A 116 8.63 -22.55 -2.11
CA ASP A 116 7.72 -22.26 -3.22
C ASP A 116 7.41 -23.50 -4.04
N ILE A 117 8.41 -24.37 -4.27
CA ILE A 117 8.21 -25.66 -4.94
C ILE A 117 7.23 -26.53 -4.14
N ILE A 118 7.37 -26.58 -2.82
CA ILE A 118 6.49 -27.38 -1.96
C ILE A 118 5.05 -26.85 -2.06
N LEU A 119 4.87 -25.53 -2.07
CA LEU A 119 3.55 -24.91 -2.22
C LEU A 119 2.95 -25.17 -3.60
N LEU A 120 3.73 -25.04 -4.66
CA LEU A 120 3.29 -25.33 -6.01
C LEU A 120 2.84 -26.79 -6.16
N ILE A 121 3.60 -27.73 -5.60
CA ILE A 121 3.22 -29.15 -5.56
C ILE A 121 1.90 -29.34 -4.79
N ASN A 122 1.72 -28.65 -3.67
CA ASN A 122 0.47 -28.72 -2.92
C ASN A 122 -0.71 -28.18 -3.72
N MET A 123 -0.54 -27.08 -4.47
CA MET A 123 -1.58 -26.54 -5.37
C MET A 123 -1.97 -27.56 -6.44
N ILE A 124 -0.99 -28.19 -7.09
CA ILE A 124 -1.20 -29.26 -8.08
C ILE A 124 -1.98 -30.43 -7.48
N LEU A 125 -1.58 -30.89 -6.28
CA LEU A 125 -2.22 -32.01 -5.60
C LEU A 125 -3.66 -31.70 -5.15
N SER A 126 -3.91 -30.45 -4.75
CA SER A 126 -5.23 -29.96 -4.35
C SER A 126 -6.11 -29.56 -5.54
N GLN A 127 -5.57 -29.56 -6.76
CA GLN A 127 -6.24 -29.03 -7.97
C GLN A 127 -6.67 -27.57 -7.79
N GLU A 128 -5.88 -26.80 -7.05
CA GLU A 128 -6.07 -25.37 -6.88
C GLU A 128 -5.43 -24.66 -8.09
N SER A 129 -6.22 -23.80 -8.74
CA SER A 129 -5.71 -22.86 -9.73
C SER A 129 -5.44 -21.54 -9.03
N SER A 130 -4.26 -20.99 -9.27
CA SER A 130 -3.83 -19.69 -8.75
C SER A 130 -2.95 -19.04 -9.80
N ASP A 131 -3.16 -17.74 -10.04
CA ASP A 131 -2.33 -16.97 -10.97
C ASP A 131 -0.85 -16.96 -10.55
N SER A 132 -0.57 -17.11 -9.24
CA SER A 132 0.80 -17.22 -8.72
C SER A 132 1.47 -18.57 -8.99
N GLY A 133 0.70 -19.62 -9.30
CA GLY A 133 1.20 -20.95 -9.59
C GLY A 133 1.40 -21.24 -11.09
N ASP A 134 0.74 -20.47 -11.97
CA ASP A 134 0.87 -20.57 -13.43
C ASP A 134 2.06 -19.72 -13.91
N LEU A 135 3.25 -20.32 -13.86
CA LEU A 135 4.50 -19.62 -14.15
C LEU A 135 4.79 -19.54 -15.66
N ASN A 136 4.16 -20.40 -16.45
CA ASN A 136 4.31 -20.43 -17.90
C ASN A 136 3.19 -19.69 -18.66
N PHE A 137 2.16 -19.22 -17.94
CA PHE A 137 0.98 -18.49 -18.42
C PHE A 137 0.12 -19.27 -19.42
N ASP A 138 0.03 -20.60 -19.25
CA ASP A 138 -0.81 -21.47 -20.09
C ASP A 138 -2.22 -21.72 -19.50
N ASN A 139 -2.52 -21.10 -18.36
CA ASN A 139 -3.73 -21.23 -17.55
C ASN A 139 -3.89 -22.58 -16.84
N ASN A 140 -2.85 -23.41 -16.79
CA ASN A 140 -2.82 -24.62 -15.98
C ASN A 140 -1.69 -24.51 -14.96
N VAL A 141 -1.96 -24.98 -13.73
CA VAL A 141 -0.92 -25.16 -12.71
C VAL A 141 -0.56 -26.64 -12.69
N ASP A 142 0.59 -26.99 -13.27
CA ASP A 142 1.04 -28.37 -13.39
C ASP A 142 2.56 -28.55 -13.22
N ILE A 143 3.06 -29.74 -13.56
CA ILE A 143 4.47 -30.10 -13.39
C ILE A 143 5.41 -29.22 -14.24
N LEU A 144 4.93 -28.61 -15.31
CA LEU A 144 5.70 -27.69 -16.15
C LEU A 144 6.05 -26.41 -15.39
N ASP A 145 5.14 -25.88 -14.55
CA ASP A 145 5.43 -24.74 -13.68
C ASP A 145 6.49 -25.09 -12.64
N VAL A 146 6.43 -26.29 -12.05
CA VAL A 146 7.45 -26.77 -11.11
C VAL A 146 8.81 -26.87 -11.78
N VAL A 147 8.88 -27.38 -13.01
CA VAL A 147 10.14 -27.45 -13.77
C VAL A 147 10.68 -26.05 -14.04
N LEU A 148 9.82 -25.09 -14.36
CA LEU A 148 10.21 -23.70 -14.57
C LEU A 148 10.75 -23.07 -13.28
N LEU A 149 10.08 -23.28 -12.15
CA LEU A 149 10.50 -22.80 -10.83
C LEU A 149 11.87 -23.38 -10.41
N VAL A 150 12.07 -24.69 -10.62
CA VAL A 150 13.38 -25.33 -10.38
C VAL A 150 14.46 -24.70 -11.26
N ASN A 151 14.17 -24.40 -12.52
CA ASN A 151 15.13 -23.75 -13.41
C ASN A 151 15.48 -22.33 -12.93
N MET A 152 14.51 -21.57 -12.41
CA MET A 152 14.76 -20.26 -11.81
C MET A 152 15.72 -20.36 -10.61
N ILE A 153 15.48 -21.30 -9.69
CA ILE A 153 16.33 -21.54 -8.51
C ILE A 153 17.74 -22.01 -8.88
N LEU A 154 17.91 -22.74 -9.98
CA LEU A 154 19.23 -23.22 -10.42
C LEU A 154 20.03 -22.17 -11.20
N GLN A 155 19.37 -21.13 -11.71
CA GLN A 155 19.99 -20.06 -12.50
C GLN A 155 20.28 -18.79 -11.69
N SER A 156 19.81 -18.72 -10.44
CA SER A 156 20.10 -17.65 -9.47
C SER A 156 21.52 -17.70 -8.94
#